data_AF-A0A971XF48-F1
#
_entry.id   AF-A0A971XF48-F1
#
_cell.length_a   1.000
_cell.length_b   1.000
_cell.length_c   1.000
_cell.angle_alpha   90.00
_cell.angle_beta   90.00
_cell.angle_gamma   90.00
#
_symmetry.space_group_name_H-M   'P 1'
#
loop_
_entity.id
_entity.type
_entity.pdbx_description
1 polymer ?
#
loop_
_entity_poly.entity_id
_entity_poly.type
_entity_poly.pdbx_seq_one_letter_code
_entity_poly.pdbx_strand_id
1 'polypeptide(L)'
;MKNNNYPKVIYGYAILLDNKIENWAVRTINRRYIWEFKGCWKKGRLQDYKMQKVCWVCNNEEECAKVFEELAPKWFRNWKHADDFILQKAY
;
A
#
# COMPACT_ATOMS: atom_id res chain seq x y z
N MET A 1 -28.99 6.95 -1.45
CA MET A 1 -28.47 6.35 -0.21
C MET A 1 -27.10 5.74 -0.51
N LYS A 2 -26.03 6.16 0.15
CA LYS A 2 -24.71 5.52 -0.01
C LYS A 2 -24.82 4.11 0.59
N ASN A 3 -24.63 3.07 -0.20
CA ASN A 3 -24.51 1.70 0.31
C ASN A 3 -23.25 1.60 1.17
N ASN A 4 -23.42 1.80 2.47
CA ASN A 4 -22.41 1.51 3.47
C ASN A 4 -22.41 0.00 3.75
N ASN A 5 -22.08 -0.80 2.72
CA ASN A 5 -21.89 -2.24 2.87
C ASN A 5 -20.58 -2.45 3.61
N TYR A 6 -20.69 -2.65 4.91
CA TYR A 6 -19.67 -3.19 5.78
C TYR A 6 -19.95 -4.69 6.02
N PRO A 7 -18.93 -5.51 6.33
CA PRO A 7 -17.52 -5.13 6.48
C PRO A 7 -16.83 -4.83 5.14
N LYS A 8 -15.82 -3.96 5.19
CA LYS A 8 -14.92 -3.67 4.06
C LYS A 8 -13.53 -4.19 4.36
N VAL A 9 -12.86 -4.69 3.34
CA VAL A 9 -11.46 -5.11 3.44
C VAL A 9 -10.59 -4.07 2.77
N ILE A 10 -9.57 -3.59 3.48
CA ILE A 10 -8.57 -2.66 3.00
C ILE A 10 -7.23 -3.38 2.97
N TYR A 11 -6.53 -3.27 1.85
CA TYR A 11 -5.22 -3.85 1.64
C TYR A 11 -4.17 -2.75 1.55
N GLY A 12 -3.10 -2.88 2.34
CA GLY A 12 -1.88 -2.09 2.23
C GLY A 12 -0.82 -2.85 1.46
N TYR A 13 -0.14 -2.17 0.54
CA TYR A 13 0.93 -2.71 -0.29
C TYR A 13 2.17 -1.84 -0.19
N ALA A 14 3.31 -2.42 0.19
CA ALA A 14 4.61 -1.78 0.07
C ALA A 14 5.45 -2.54 -0.96
N ILE A 15 5.87 -1.85 -2.01
CA ILE A 15 6.69 -2.37 -3.09
C ILE A 15 8.12 -1.92 -2.82
N LEU A 16 8.96 -2.89 -2.49
CA LEU A 16 10.30 -2.66 -1.97
C LEU A 16 11.36 -3.04 -3.00
N LEU A 17 12.41 -2.24 -3.08
CA LEU A 17 13.68 -2.59 -3.69
C LEU A 17 14.79 -2.23 -2.70
N ASP A 18 15.77 -3.13 -2.51
CA ASP A 18 16.85 -2.92 -1.53
C ASP A 18 16.34 -2.55 -0.12
N ASN A 19 15.19 -3.13 0.25
CA ASN A 19 14.47 -2.87 1.52
C ASN A 19 13.98 -1.42 1.70
N LYS A 20 13.92 -0.63 0.63
CA LYS A 20 13.33 0.72 0.58
C LYS A 20 12.02 0.71 -0.21
N ILE A 21 11.04 1.52 0.20
CA ILE A 21 9.78 1.71 -0.53
C ILE A 21 10.05 2.47 -1.82
N GLU A 22 9.79 1.80 -2.94
CA GLU A 22 9.79 2.38 -4.29
C GLU A 22 8.38 2.78 -4.72
N ASN A 23 7.37 2.06 -4.23
CA ASN A 23 5.96 2.37 -4.45
C ASN A 23 5.11 1.77 -3.33
N TRP A 24 3.91 2.30 -3.13
CA TRP A 24 3.00 1.79 -2.13
C TRP A 24 1.55 2.14 -2.48
N ALA A 25 0.60 1.41 -1.90
CA ALA A 25 -0.81 1.69 -2.12
C ALA A 25 -1.68 1.21 -0.95
N VAL A 26 -2.80 1.89 -0.73
CA VAL A 26 -3.87 1.47 0.17
C VAL A 26 -5.17 1.43 -0.61
N ARG A 27 -5.79 0.25 -0.76
CA ARG A 27 -6.93 0.04 -1.67
C ARG A 27 -7.87 -1.03 -1.14
N THR A 28 -9.12 -1.03 -1.60
CA THR A 28 -10.10 -2.08 -1.30
C THR A 28 -10.04 -3.29 -2.24
N ILE A 29 -9.25 -3.20 -3.31
CA ILE A 29 -9.06 -4.27 -4.30
C ILE A 29 -7.81 -5.07 -3.95
N ASN A 30 -7.96 -6.39 -3.85
CA ASN A 30 -6.85 -7.31 -3.62
C ASN A 30 -6.00 -7.49 -4.88
N ARG A 31 -4.76 -7.02 -4.83
CA ARG A 31 -3.66 -7.34 -5.75
C ARG A 31 -2.81 -8.49 -5.24
N ARG A 32 -2.39 -9.34 -6.17
CA ARG A 32 -1.56 -10.53 -5.92
C ARG A 32 -0.13 -10.36 -6.44
N TYR A 33 0.08 -9.48 -7.42
CA TYR A 33 1.35 -9.39 -8.12
C TYR A 33 1.86 -7.96 -8.27
N ILE A 34 3.19 -7.85 -8.30
CA ILE A 34 3.92 -6.58 -8.39
C ILE A 34 3.60 -5.83 -9.70
N TRP A 35 3.51 -6.52 -10.83
CA TRP A 35 3.21 -5.90 -12.14
C TRP A 35 1.81 -5.28 -12.24
N GLU A 36 0.91 -5.53 -11.27
CA GLU A 36 -0.39 -4.86 -11.21
C GLU A 36 -0.27 -3.39 -10.75
N PHE A 37 0.89 -3.00 -10.22
CA PHE A 37 1.20 -1.62 -9.82
C PHE A 37 1.92 -0.92 -10.98
N LYS A 38 1.31 0.12 -11.55
CA LYS A 38 1.93 0.87 -12.66
C LYS A 38 3.06 1.77 -12.11
N GLY A 39 4.18 1.86 -12.83
CA GLY A 39 4.96 3.10 -12.90
C GLY A 39 6.25 3.27 -12.08
N CYS A 40 6.97 2.22 -11.67
CA CYS A 40 8.14 2.42 -10.79
C CYS A 40 9.27 1.38 -10.94
N TRP A 41 9.33 0.63 -12.05
CA TRP A 41 10.32 -0.44 -12.21
C TRP A 41 11.65 0.10 -12.70
N LYS A 42 12.70 -0.05 -11.88
CA LYS A 42 14.07 0.17 -12.33
C LYS A 42 14.43 -0.89 -13.38
N LYS A 43 14.97 -0.43 -14.51
CA LYS A 43 15.30 -1.27 -15.67
C LYS A 43 16.22 -2.42 -15.25
N GLY A 44 15.84 -3.65 -15.59
CA GLY A 44 16.62 -4.85 -15.30
C GLY A 44 16.56 -5.34 -13.84
N ARG A 45 15.73 -4.74 -12.99
CA ARG A 45 15.63 -5.08 -11.56
C ARG A 45 14.25 -5.57 -11.12
N LEU A 46 13.32 -5.83 -12.05
CA LEU A 46 11.94 -6.22 -11.73
C LEU A 46 11.87 -7.44 -10.80
N GLN A 47 12.76 -8.41 -11.00
CA GLN A 47 12.89 -9.63 -10.19
C GLN A 47 13.40 -9.38 -8.77
N ASP A 48 14.03 -8.23 -8.51
CA ASP A 48 14.57 -7.88 -7.19
C ASP A 48 13.50 -7.25 -6.30
N TYR A 49 12.38 -6.80 -6.88
CA TYR A 49 11.30 -6.18 -6.13
C TYR A 49 10.59 -7.20 -5.23
N LYS A 50 10.22 -6.74 -4.04
CA LYS A 50 9.43 -7.50 -3.07
C LYS A 50 8.14 -6.77 -2.76
N MET A 51 7.03 -7.49 -2.74
CA MET A 51 5.74 -6.95 -2.29
C MET A 51 5.46 -7.39 -0.86
N GLN A 52 5.34 -6.42 0.04
CA GLN A 52 4.75 -6.64 1.35
C GLN A 52 3.26 -6.29 1.28
N LYS A 53 2.45 -7.09 1.96
CA LYS A 53 0.99 -6.95 1.96
C LYS A 53 0.45 -7.08 3.37
N VAL A 54 -0.46 -6.19 3.74
CA VAL A 54 -1.25 -6.25 4.97
C VAL A 54 -2.74 -6.10 4.64
N CYS A 55 -3.60 -6.61 5.50
CA CYS A 55 -5.04 -6.65 5.33
C CYS A 55 -5.72 -6.17 6.61
N TRP A 56 -6.64 -5.23 6.48
CA TRP A 56 -7.49 -4.73 7.57
C TRP A 56 -8.95 -4.96 7.23
N VAL A 57 -9.72 -5.49 8.17
CA VAL A 57 -11.17 -5.62 8.07
C VAL A 57 -11.78 -4.49 8.88
N CYS A 58 -12.65 -3.71 8.26
CA CYS A 58 -13.32 -2.56 8.86
C CYS A 58 -14.82 -2.83 8.89
N ASN A 59 -15.43 -2.74 10.07
CA ASN A 59 -16.84 -3.02 10.30
C ASN A 59 -17.73 -1.77 10.21
N ASN A 60 -17.12 -0.58 10.17
CA ASN A 60 -17.81 0.70 10.06
C ASN A 60 -16.89 1.77 9.42
N GLU A 61 -17.43 2.98 9.22
CA GLU A 61 -16.75 4.09 8.58
C GLU A 61 -15.57 4.62 9.38
N GLU A 62 -15.70 4.68 10.71
CA GLU A 62 -14.64 5.11 11.62
C GLU A 62 -13.43 4.17 11.57
N GLU A 63 -13.65 2.85 11.55
CA GLU A 63 -12.59 1.86 11.38
C GLU A 63 -11.89 2.00 10.02
N CYS A 64 -12.64 2.25 8.94
CA CYS A 64 -12.03 2.54 7.63
C CYS A 64 -11.17 3.81 7.69
N ALA A 65 -11.67 4.90 8.26
CA ALA A 65 -10.93 6.15 8.40
C ALA A 65 -9.63 5.92 9.19
N LYS A 66 -9.71 5.20 10.31
CA LYS A 66 -8.54 4.83 11.12
C LYS A 66 -7.48 4.05 10.34
N VAL A 67 -7.88 3.20 9.40
CA VAL A 67 -6.92 2.50 8.53
C VAL A 67 -6.12 3.50 7.68
N PHE A 68 -6.80 4.45 7.03
CA PHE A 68 -6.13 5.42 6.15
C PHE A 68 -5.33 6.46 6.92
N GLU A 69 -5.84 6.92 8.06
CA GLU A 69 -5.24 8.03 8.84
C GLU A 69 -4.15 7.57 9.80
N GLU A 70 -4.20 6.32 10.28
CA GLU A 70 -3.32 5.86 11.35
C GLU A 70 -2.61 4.54 11.03
N LEU A 71 -3.36 3.46 10.74
CA LEU A 71 -2.78 2.13 10.67
C LEU A 71 -1.87 1.92 9.46
N ALA A 72 -2.31 2.35 8.28
CA ALA A 72 -1.52 2.25 7.07
C ALA A 72 -0.26 3.14 7.13
N PRO A 73 -0.33 4.43 7.53
CA PRO A 73 0.87 5.25 7.74
C PRO A 73 1.84 4.62 8.74
N LYS A 74 1.37 4.14 9.90
CA LYS A 74 2.21 3.45 10.89
C LYS A 74 2.89 2.22 10.31
N TRP A 75 2.18 1.45 9.48
CA TRP A 75 2.73 0.27 8.85
C TRP A 75 3.83 0.62 7.81
N PHE A 76 3.63 1.65 6.99
CA PHE A 76 4.63 2.06 6.00
C PHE A 76 5.93 2.59 6.62
N ARG A 77 5.87 3.17 7.82
CA ARG A 77 7.06 3.66 8.56
C ARG A 77 8.06 2.57 8.95
N ASN A 78 7.74 1.29 8.77
CA ASN A 78 8.69 0.19 8.96
C ASN A 78 9.81 0.16 7.89
N TRP A 79 9.68 0.93 6.81
CA TRP A 79 10.66 0.99 5.73
C TRP A 79 11.07 2.43 5.44
N LYS A 80 12.31 2.60 4.96
CA LYS A 80 12.76 3.88 4.40
C LYS A 80 12.22 4.05 2.98
N HIS A 81 11.99 5.27 2.53
CA HIS A 81 11.68 5.52 1.12
C HIS A 81 12.94 5.42 0.25
N ALA A 82 12.78 5.06 -1.02
CA ALA A 82 13.84 5.14 -2.01
C ALA A 82 14.26 6.60 -2.24
N ASP A 83 15.53 6.83 -2.55
CA ASP A 83 16.08 8.20 -2.61
C ASP A 83 15.52 8.99 -3.82
N ASP A 84 15.08 8.26 -4.85
CA ASP A 84 14.41 8.76 -6.06
C ASP A 84 12.89 8.64 -6.01
N PHE A 85 12.31 8.51 -4.81
CA PHE A 85 10.86 8.41 -4.65
C PHE A 85 10.15 9.72 -5.05
N ILE A 86 9.65 9.79 -6.28
CA ILE A 86 8.88 10.94 -6.79
C ILE A 86 7.40 10.80 -6.38
N LEU A 87 7.09 11.41 -5.23
CA LEU A 87 5.78 11.83 -4.71
C LEU A 87 4.52 11.47 -5.53
N GLN A 88 3.86 10.36 -5.15
CA GLN A 88 2.49 10.49 -4.67
C GLN A 88 2.56 10.40 -3.15
N LYS A 89 2.14 11.47 -2.44
CA LYS A 89 2.20 11.67 -0.98
C LYS A 89 2.34 10.35 -0.22
N ALA A 90 3.56 9.94 0.11
CA ALA A 90 3.73 8.93 1.13
C ALA A 90 3.12 9.51 2.40
N TYR A 91 2.14 8.81 2.96
CA TYR A 91 1.53 9.20 4.24
C TYR A 91 2.58 9.41 5.33
#